data_AF-A0A4R3TS75-F1
#
_entry.id   AF-A0A4R3TS75-F1
#
_cell.length_a   1.000
_cell.length_b   1.000
_cell.length_c   1.000
_cell.angle_alpha   90.00
_cell.angle_beta   90.00
_cell.angle_gamma   90.00
#
_symmetry.space_group_name_H-M   'P 1'
#
loop_
_entity.id
_entity.type
_entity.pdbx_description
1 polymer ?
#
loop_
_entity_poly.entity_id
_entity_poly.type
_entity_poly.pdbx_seq_one_letter_code
_entity_poly.pdbx_strand_id
1 'polypeptide(L)'
;MDGSHFRRQAPIGPYVVDFFCPAKRLIIELDGGHHNEDATAARDLERQRWLENEGYRVIRFWNSEINADLTAVLERIYVELYGSREAETMRLQHRRNRKTPT
;
A
#
# COMPACT_ATOMS: atom_id res chain seq x y z
N MET A 1 16.65 9.36 1.01
CA MET A 1 15.20 9.10 0.91
C MET A 1 14.89 7.89 1.78
N ASP A 2 15.03 8.06 3.10
CA ASP A 2 14.80 6.96 4.04
C ASP A 2 13.36 7.05 4.54
N GLY A 3 12.50 6.13 4.10
CA GLY A 3 11.11 6.08 4.56
C GLY A 3 10.05 5.66 3.53
N SER A 4 10.43 5.39 2.28
CA SER A 4 9.50 5.00 1.21
C SER A 4 9.88 3.70 0.49
N HIS A 5 10.74 2.87 1.08
CA HIS A 5 11.12 1.60 0.45
C HIS A 5 9.89 0.69 0.28
N PHE A 6 9.64 0.30 -0.97
CA PHE A 6 8.61 -0.67 -1.31
C PHE A 6 9.18 -2.08 -1.38
N ARG A 7 8.52 -3.01 -0.70
CA ARG A 7 8.70 -4.45 -0.92
C ARG A 7 7.75 -4.86 -2.03
N ARG A 8 8.22 -5.68 -2.96
CA ARG A 8 7.37 -6.29 -4.00
C ARG A 8 6.88 -7.66 -3.51
N GLN A 9 5.67 -8.04 -3.89
CA GLN A 9 5.06 -9.34 -3.57
C GLN A 9 5.21 -9.69 -2.09
N ALA A 10 4.81 -8.76 -1.22
CA ALA A 10 5.05 -8.86 0.21
C ALA A 10 3.98 -9.72 0.89
N PRO A 11 4.35 -10.74 1.68
CA PRO A 11 3.38 -11.46 2.50
C PRO A 11 2.94 -10.60 3.69
N ILE A 12 1.62 -10.49 3.88
CA ILE A 12 0.94 -9.82 5.00
C ILE A 12 -0.20 -10.74 5.47
N GLY A 13 0.01 -11.40 6.59
CA GLY A 13 -0.92 -12.42 7.09
C GLY A 13 -1.22 -13.48 6.03
N PRO A 14 -2.49 -13.75 5.71
CA PRO A 14 -2.87 -14.77 4.73
C PRO A 14 -2.74 -14.32 3.27
N TYR A 15 -2.37 -13.05 3.01
CA TYR A 15 -2.33 -12.48 1.67
C TYR A 15 -0.91 -12.13 1.23
N VAL A 16 -0.69 -12.16 -0.09
CA VAL A 16 0.47 -11.53 -0.72
C VAL A 16 -0.03 -10.28 -1.45
N VAL A 17 0.66 -9.16 -1.28
CA VAL A 17 0.31 -7.88 -1.90
C VAL A 17 1.40 -7.43 -2.87
N ASP A 18 1.04 -6.73 -3.95
CA ASP A 18 1.99 -6.41 -5.03
C ASP A 18 3.12 -5.50 -4.58
N PHE A 19 2.77 -4.41 -3.88
CA PHE A 19 3.74 -3.50 -3.28
C PHE A 19 3.33 -3.10 -1.88
N PHE A 20 4.31 -3.03 -0.98
CA PHE A 20 4.08 -2.63 0.40
C PHE A 20 5.18 -1.69 0.89
N CYS A 21 4.78 -0.55 1.45
CA CYS A 21 5.66 0.38 2.16
C CYS A 21 5.45 0.23 3.68
N PRO A 22 6.35 -0.48 4.41
CA PRO A 22 6.19 -0.73 5.84
C PRO A 22 6.15 0.55 6.67
N ALA A 23 6.98 1.53 6.32
CA ALA A 23 7.11 2.79 7.07
C ALA A 23 5.83 3.64 7.02
N LYS A 24 5.00 3.47 5.98
CA LYS A 24 3.77 4.23 5.76
C LYS A 24 2.50 3.39 5.89
N ARG A 25 2.65 2.09 6.19
CA ARG A 25 1.58 1.08 6.23
C ARG A 25 0.69 1.15 4.98
N LEU A 26 1.29 1.42 3.83
CA LEU A 26 0.61 1.59 2.55
C LEU A 26 0.84 0.36 1.68
N ILE A 27 -0.25 -0.22 1.20
CA ILE A 27 -0.30 -1.31 0.24
C ILE A 27 -0.78 -0.74 -1.09
N ILE A 28 -0.09 -1.10 -2.17
CA ILE A 28 -0.48 -0.77 -3.54
C ILE A 28 -0.71 -2.08 -4.27
N GLU A 29 -1.87 -2.19 -4.90
CA GLU A 29 -2.27 -3.35 -5.70
C GLU A 29 -2.47 -2.94 -7.16
N LEU A 30 -2.01 -3.80 -8.07
CA LEU A 30 -2.21 -3.62 -9.50
C LEU A 30 -3.27 -4.62 -9.94
N ASP A 31 -4.45 -4.12 -10.31
CA ASP A 31 -5.54 -4.97 -10.77
C ASP A 31 -5.47 -5.19 -12.28
N GLY A 32 -5.35 -6.46 -12.66
CA GLY A 32 -5.36 -6.90 -14.05
C GLY A 32 -6.76 -7.09 -14.64
N GLY A 33 -7.82 -6.90 -13.85
CA GLY A 33 -9.17 -7.24 -14.25
C GLY A 33 -9.55 -8.63 -13.76
N HIS A 34 -10.39 -8.70 -12.73
CA HIS A 34 -11.22 -9.88 -12.50
C HIS A 34 -12.62 -9.57 -13.01
N HIS A 35 -12.95 -10.12 -14.18
CA HIS A 35 -14.29 -10.06 -14.72
C HIS A 35 -15.27 -10.69 -13.72
N ASN A 36 -16.10 -9.84 -13.11
CA ASN A 36 -17.46 -10.09 -12.60
C ASN A 36 -17.85 -11.56 -12.35
N GLU A 37 -17.29 -12.17 -11.31
CA GLU A 37 -17.93 -13.30 -10.63
C GLU A 37 -18.21 -12.86 -9.20
N ASP A 38 -19.47 -12.92 -8.75
CA ASP A 38 -19.89 -12.42 -7.42
C ASP A 38 -19.07 -13.03 -6.26
N ALA A 39 -18.59 -14.26 -6.44
CA ALA A 39 -17.71 -14.94 -5.50
C ALA A 39 -16.32 -14.27 -5.40
N THR A 40 -15.80 -13.73 -6.50
CA THR A 40 -14.53 -12.99 -6.53
C THR A 40 -14.67 -11.65 -5.84
N ALA A 41 -15.80 -10.95 -6.04
CA ALA A 41 -16.08 -9.68 -5.37
C ALA A 41 -16.18 -9.84 -3.84
N ALA A 42 -16.84 -10.89 -3.35
CA ALA A 42 -16.93 -11.18 -1.91
C ALA A 42 -15.55 -11.45 -1.28
N ARG A 43 -14.70 -12.23 -1.97
CA ARG A 43 -13.33 -12.53 -1.51
C ARG A 43 -12.45 -11.29 -1.50
N ASP A 44 -12.54 -10.45 -2.52
CA ASP A 44 -11.79 -9.19 -2.58
C ASP A 44 -12.22 -8.23 -1.47
N LEU A 45 -13.52 -8.15 -1.18
CA LEU A 45 -14.04 -7.34 -0.07
C LEU A 45 -13.57 -7.85 1.29
N GLU A 46 -13.59 -9.17 1.52
CA GLU A 46 -13.06 -9.79 2.73
C GLU A 46 -11.56 -9.48 2.91
N ARG A 47 -10.79 -9.66 1.84
CA ARG A 47 -9.35 -9.35 1.82
C ARG A 47 -9.07 -7.89 2.13
N GLN A 48 -9.77 -6.97 1.48
CA GLN A 48 -9.61 -5.54 1.74
C GLN A 48 -9.93 -5.20 3.20
N ARG A 49 -11.08 -5.67 3.72
CA ARG A 49 -11.49 -5.43 5.11
C ARG A 49 -10.48 -5.99 6.10
N TRP A 50 -9.93 -7.17 5.85
CA TRP A 50 -8.92 -7.76 6.72
C TRP A 50 -7.66 -6.89 6.77
N LEU A 51 -7.13 -6.46 5.61
CA LEU A 51 -5.95 -5.60 5.53
C LEU A 51 -6.19 -4.24 6.21
N GLU A 52 -7.36 -3.65 6.00
CA GLU A 52 -7.74 -2.38 6.64
C GLU A 52 -7.87 -2.53 8.16
N ASN A 53 -8.48 -3.61 8.65
CA ASN A 53 -8.60 -3.91 10.09
C ASN A 53 -7.24 -4.12 10.77
N GLU A 54 -6.26 -4.69 10.05
CA GLU A 54 -4.89 -4.78 10.53
C GLU A 54 -4.18 -3.42 10.59
N GLY A 55 -4.80 -2.36 10.05
CA GLY A 55 -4.35 -0.97 10.08
C GLY A 55 -3.56 -0.55 8.84
N TYR A 56 -3.72 -1.25 7.71
CA TYR A 56 -3.10 -0.87 6.45
C TYR A 56 -4.04 0.00 5.62
N ARG A 57 -3.47 0.93 4.86
CA ARG A 57 -4.18 1.58 3.76
C ARG A 57 -3.92 0.80 2.49
N VAL A 58 -4.97 0.53 1.72
CA VAL A 58 -4.88 -0.19 0.45
C VAL A 58 -5.33 0.75 -0.67
N ILE A 59 -4.48 0.96 -1.67
CA ILE A 59 -4.86 1.63 -2.90
C ILE A 59 -4.66 0.67 -4.07
N ARG A 60 -5.61 0.70 -5.02
CA ARG A 60 -5.62 -0.19 -6.17
C ARG A 60 -5.63 0.65 -7.45
N PHE A 61 -4.86 0.21 -8.44
CA PHE A 61 -4.80 0.80 -9.77
C PHE A 61 -5.16 -0.26 -10.81
N TRP A 62 -6.07 0.06 -11.71
CA TRP A 62 -6.33 -0.78 -12.87
C TRP A 62 -5.18 -0.68 -13.86
N ASN A 63 -4.86 -1.77 -14.55
CA ASN A 63 -3.88 -1.74 -15.64
C ASN A 63 -4.20 -0.68 -16.69
N SER A 64 -5.47 -0.40 -16.95
CA SER A 64 -5.89 0.69 -17.86
C SER A 64 -5.50 2.07 -17.34
N GLU A 65 -5.59 2.34 -16.04
CA GLU A 65 -5.17 3.62 -15.44
C GLU A 65 -3.65 3.81 -15.58
N ILE A 66 -2.88 2.75 -15.30
CA ILE A 66 -1.41 2.77 -15.40
C ILE A 66 -0.97 3.02 -16.85
N ASN A 67 -1.63 2.37 -17.80
CA ASN A 67 -1.33 2.52 -19.23
C ASN A 67 -1.80 3.87 -19.80
N ALA A 68 -2.87 4.44 -19.25
CA ALA A 68 -3.42 5.71 -19.71
C ALA A 68 -2.59 6.91 -19.23
N ASP A 69 -2.25 6.95 -17.94
CA ASP A 69 -1.47 8.06 -17.36
C ASP A 69 -0.67 7.61 -16.14
N LEU A 70 0.57 7.19 -16.40
CA LEU A 70 1.51 6.81 -15.34
C LEU A 70 1.86 8.00 -14.41
N THR A 71 1.83 9.23 -14.91
CA THR A 71 2.14 10.41 -14.10
C THR A 71 1.08 10.59 -13.01
N ALA A 72 -0.19 10.55 -13.39
CA ALA A 72 -1.30 10.64 -12.44
C ALA A 72 -1.26 9.52 -11.37
N VAL A 73 -0.89 8.29 -11.76
CA VAL A 73 -0.70 7.18 -10.82
C VAL A 73 0.41 7.48 -9.81
N LEU A 74 1.57 7.95 -10.28
CA LEU A 74 2.69 8.29 -9.41
C LEU A 74 2.37 9.46 -8.48
N GLU A 75 1.64 10.47 -8.96
CA GLU A 75 1.17 11.59 -8.15
C GLU A 75 0.23 11.13 -7.03
N ARG A 76 -0.72 10.25 -7.34
CA ARG A 76 -1.60 9.66 -6.32
C ARG A 76 -0.81 8.88 -5.27
N ILE A 77 0.17 8.08 -5.67
CA ILE A 77 1.07 7.36 -4.73
C ILE A 77 1.83 8.35 -3.85
N TYR A 78 2.33 9.45 -4.42
CA TYR A 78 3.02 10.49 -3.67
C TYR A 78 2.11 11.11 -2.59
N VAL A 79 0.89 11.48 -2.96
CA VAL A 79 -0.10 12.03 -2.01
C VAL A 79 -0.41 11.03 -0.89
N GLU A 80 -0.55 9.75 -1.21
CA GLU A 80 -0.79 8.70 -0.20
C GLU A 80 0.40 8.51 0.75
N LEU A 81 1.64 8.71 0.29
CA LEU A 81 2.84 8.58 1.13
C LEU A 81 3.07 9.80 2.03
N TYR A 82 2.75 11.01 1.56
CA TYR A 82 3.22 12.25 2.18
C TYR A 82 2.11 13.25 2.54
N GLY A 83 0.88 13.06 2.08
CA GLY A 83 -0.21 14.01 2.28
C GLY A 83 -0.30 15.04 1.15
N SER A 84 -0.70 16.28 1.45
CA SER A 84 -0.77 17.35 0.45
C SER A 84 0.62 17.67 -0.12
N ARG A 85 0.68 18.27 -1.32
CA ARG A 85 1.95 18.72 -1.95
C ARG A 85 2.77 19.69 -1.08
N GLU A 86 2.16 20.29 -0.06
CA GLU A 86 2.77 21.23 0.87
C GLU A 86 3.28 20.55 2.16
N ALA A 87 2.94 19.28 2.38
CA ALA A 87 3.39 18.53 3.53
C ALA A 87 4.90 18.23 3.38
N GLU A 88 5.71 19.05 4.03
CA GLU A 88 7.15 18.86 4.14
C GLU A 88 7.44 17.45 4.66
N THR A 89 8.46 16.79 4.08
CA THR A 89 8.86 15.43 4.49
C THR A 89 9.28 15.43 5.97
N MET A 90 8.35 15.13 6.87
CA MET A 90 8.68 14.98 8.28
C MET A 90 9.56 13.73 8.45
N ARG A 91 10.82 13.95 8.82
CA ARG A 91 11.73 12.89 9.28
C ARG A 91 11.20 12.32 10.59
N LEU A 92 10.45 11.23 10.49
CA LEU A 92 10.11 10.41 11.66
C LEU A 92 11.38 9.71 12.14
N GLN A 93 11.96 10.24 13.23
CA GLN A 93 13.07 9.61 13.93
C GLN A 93 12.61 8.24 14.44
N HIS A 94 13.16 7.17 13.86
CA HIS A 94 12.93 5.81 14.32
C HIS A 94 13.46 5.65 15.75
N ARG A 95 12.56 5.61 16.74
CA ARG A 95 12.87 5.14 18.08
C ARG A 95 13.04 3.63 18.02
N ARG A 96 14.29 3.16 17.88
CA ARG A 96 14.65 1.75 18.11
C ARG A 96 14.44 1.44 19.60
N ASN A 97 13.40 0.68 19.93
CA ASN A 97 13.31 0.02 21.22
C ASN A 97 14.43 -1.02 21.31
N ARG A 98 15.52 -0.69 22.02
CA ARG A 98 16.49 -1.68 22.51
C ARG A 98 15.80 -2.49 23.61
N LYS A 99 15.53 -3.77 23.37
CA LYS A 99 15.29 -4.72 24.46
C LYS A 99 16.63 -4.98 25.14
N THR A 100 16.72 -4.71 26.44
CA THR A 100 17.82 -5.15 27.31
C THR A 100 17.76 -6.68 27.45
N PRO A 101 18.87 -7.41 27.26
CA PRO A 101 18.91 -8.82 27.66
C PRO A 101 19.05 -8.90 29.19
N THR A 102 18.27 -9.78 29.80
CA THR A 102 18.44 -10.26 31.19
C THR A 102 19.59 -11.25 31.25
#